data_AF-A0A3E4GP15-F1
#
_entry.id   AF-A0A3E4GP15-F1
#
_cell.length_a   1.000
_cell.length_b   1.000
_cell.length_c   1.000
_cell.angle_alpha   90.00
_cell.angle_beta   90.00
_cell.angle_gamma   90.00
#
_symmetry.space_group_name_H-M   'P 1'
#
loop_
_entity.id
_entity.type
_entity.pdbx_description
1 polymer ?
#
loop_
_entity_poly.entity_id
_entity_poly.type
_entity_poly.pdbx_seq_one_letter_code
_entity_poly.pdbx_strand_id
1 'polypeptide(L)'
;MTLYNYMAQMIVELIKLASLIITLNKAMACADRVAGVLDIQTSMHYPEASSPAKDASANEVEFDKVSFTYAGAGASSLSNISFSVKKERRSASSAVPAAERPPLSTC
;
A
#
# COMPACT_ATOMS: atom_id res chain seq x y z
N MET A 1 -59.04 -10.77 19.41
CA MET A 1 -57.98 -9.79 19.07
C MET A 1 -56.67 -10.51 18.73
N THR A 2 -56.69 -11.44 17.76
CA THR A 2 -55.52 -12.29 17.40
C THR A 2 -55.17 -12.21 15.91
N LEU A 3 -56.14 -11.88 15.05
CA LEU A 3 -55.95 -11.69 13.61
C LEU A 3 -55.04 -10.49 13.26
N TYR A 4 -55.17 -9.38 14.00
CA TYR A 4 -54.37 -8.18 13.76
C TYR A 4 -52.87 -8.41 13.96
N ASN A 5 -52.50 -9.19 14.98
CA ASN A 5 -51.10 -9.51 15.27
C ASN A 5 -50.46 -10.34 14.15
N TYR A 6 -51.24 -11.20 13.49
CA TYR A 6 -50.76 -12.00 12.37
C TYR A 6 -50.59 -11.17 11.08
N MET A 7 -51.48 -10.22 10.80
CA MET A 7 -51.32 -9.29 9.66
C MET A 7 -50.13 -8.35 9.87
N ALA A 8 -49.92 -7.87 11.10
CA ALA A 8 -48.76 -7.08 11.46
C ALA A 8 -47.44 -7.88 11.30
N GLN A 9 -47.46 -9.18 11.61
CA GLN A 9 -46.30 -10.05 11.46
C GLN A 9 -45.85 -10.20 9.99
N MET A 10 -46.79 -10.35 9.05
CA MET A 10 -46.44 -10.40 7.62
C MET A 10 -45.73 -9.11 7.16
N ILE A 11 -46.20 -7.95 7.61
CA ILE A 11 -45.63 -6.66 7.23
C ILE A 11 -44.20 -6.52 7.77
N VAL A 12 -43.95 -6.94 9.02
CA VAL A 12 -42.62 -6.85 9.64
C VAL A 12 -41.61 -7.76 8.93
N GLU A 13 -42.02 -8.97 8.51
CA GLU A 13 -41.14 -9.86 7.73
C GLU A 13 -40.76 -9.27 6.36
N LEU A 14 -41.70 -8.59 5.69
CA LEU A 14 -41.39 -7.91 4.43
C LEU A 14 -40.42 -6.74 4.62
N ILE A 15 -40.50 -6.01 5.73
CA ILE A 15 -39.54 -4.96 6.08
C ILE A 15 -38.14 -5.53 6.33
N LYS A 16 -38.04 -6.69 6.99
CA LYS A 16 -36.77 -7.40 7.19
C LYS A 16 -36.17 -7.84 5.85
N LEU A 17 -36.99 -8.36 4.94
CA LEU A 17 -36.55 -8.73 3.60
C LEU A 17 -36.04 -7.52 2.81
N ALA A 18 -36.75 -6.39 2.83
CA ALA A 18 -36.31 -5.17 2.18
C ALA A 18 -34.95 -4.69 2.74
N SER A 19 -34.80 -4.72 4.05
CA SER A 19 -33.53 -4.37 4.73
C SER A 19 -32.38 -5.31 4.36
N LEU A 20 -32.69 -6.59 4.17
CA LEU A 20 -31.74 -7.58 3.69
C LEU A 20 -31.30 -7.29 2.25
N ILE A 21 -32.22 -6.96 1.34
CA ILE A 21 -31.89 -6.61 -0.07
C ILE A 21 -30.97 -5.38 -0.13
N ILE A 22 -31.27 -4.34 0.67
CA ILE A 22 -30.42 -3.14 0.74
C ILE A 22 -29.00 -3.51 1.21
N THR A 23 -28.90 -4.37 2.21
CA THR A 23 -27.61 -4.82 2.74
C THR A 23 -26.85 -5.68 1.72
N LEU A 24 -27.55 -6.53 0.99
CA LEU A 24 -26.98 -7.37 -0.06
C LEU A 24 -26.38 -6.52 -1.19
N ASN A 25 -27.08 -5.48 -1.64
CA ASN A 25 -26.55 -4.56 -2.66
C ASN A 25 -25.25 -3.87 -2.20
N LYS A 26 -25.17 -3.48 -0.92
CA LYS A 26 -23.93 -2.93 -0.35
C LYS A 26 -22.82 -3.98 -0.28
N ALA A 27 -23.15 -5.21 0.13
CA ALA A 27 -22.20 -6.31 0.24
C ALA A 27 -21.58 -6.67 -1.13
N MET A 28 -22.38 -6.68 -2.20
CA MET A 28 -21.88 -6.93 -3.56
C MET A 28 -20.88 -5.87 -4.01
N ALA A 29 -21.18 -4.58 -3.81
CA ALA A 29 -20.23 -3.50 -4.17
C ALA A 29 -18.91 -3.58 -3.37
N CYS A 30 -18.97 -4.02 -2.10
CA CYS A 30 -17.78 -4.27 -1.30
C CYS A 30 -17.01 -5.51 -1.79
N ALA A 31 -17.72 -6.57 -2.20
CA ALA A 31 -17.12 -7.80 -2.70
C ALA A 31 -16.29 -7.56 -3.95
N ASP A 32 -16.76 -6.72 -4.88
CA ASP A 32 -16.01 -6.36 -6.09
C ASP A 32 -14.65 -5.71 -5.76
N ARG A 33 -14.61 -4.83 -4.75
CA ARG A 33 -13.35 -4.22 -4.31
C ARG A 33 -12.41 -5.22 -3.65
N VAL A 34 -12.93 -6.12 -2.82
CA VAL A 34 -12.12 -7.15 -2.18
C VAL A 34 -11.56 -8.11 -3.23
N ALA A 35 -12.37 -8.53 -4.20
CA ALA A 35 -11.92 -9.33 -5.33
C ALA A 35 -10.82 -8.61 -6.12
N GLY A 36 -11.01 -7.32 -6.42
CA GLY A 36 -10.00 -6.52 -7.10
C GLY A 36 -8.68 -6.38 -6.33
N VAL A 37 -8.71 -6.37 -4.99
CA VAL A 37 -7.49 -6.37 -4.16
C VAL A 37 -6.80 -7.74 -4.17
N LEU A 38 -7.58 -8.82 -4.13
CA LEU A 38 -7.04 -10.18 -4.19
C LEU A 38 -6.45 -10.53 -5.56
N ASP A 39 -6.96 -9.92 -6.63
CA ASP A 39 -6.49 -10.11 -8.01
C ASP A 39 -5.30 -9.19 -8.38
N ILE A 40 -4.78 -8.40 -7.44
CA ILE A 40 -3.60 -7.56 -7.69
C ILE A 40 -2.40 -8.46 -8.00
N GLN A 41 -1.98 -8.47 -9.26
CA GLN A 41 -0.76 -9.13 -9.68
C GLN A 41 0.47 -8.40 -9.13
N THR A 42 1.42 -9.16 -8.58
CA THR A 42 2.66 -8.60 -8.06
C THR A 42 3.50 -8.04 -9.20
N SER A 43 3.81 -6.75 -9.15
CA SER A 43 4.63 -6.09 -10.18
C SER A 43 6.12 -6.42 -10.07
N MET A 44 6.53 -7.15 -9.03
CA MET A 44 7.92 -7.53 -8.76
C MET A 44 8.05 -9.05 -8.88
N HIS A 45 8.64 -9.51 -9.98
CA HIS A 45 8.95 -10.91 -10.23
C HIS A 45 10.38 -11.20 -9.76
N TYR A 46 10.53 -12.12 -8.80
CA TYR A 46 11.85 -12.58 -8.37
C TYR A 46 12.25 -13.81 -9.20
N PRO A 47 13.43 -13.85 -9.83
CA PRO A 47 13.88 -15.04 -10.54
C PRO A 47 14.11 -16.21 -9.55
N GLU A 48 13.55 -17.38 -9.84
CA GLU A 48 13.63 -18.61 -9.02
C GLU A 48 15.07 -19.06 -8.73
N ALA A 49 16.02 -18.69 -9.59
CA ALA A 49 17.44 -18.89 -9.35
C ALA A 49 18.03 -17.65 -8.66
N SER A 50 18.17 -17.73 -7.33
CA SER A 50 19.05 -16.83 -6.59
C SER A 50 20.42 -16.84 -7.27
N SER A 51 20.78 -15.71 -7.91
CA SER A 51 22.09 -15.56 -8.51
C SER A 51 23.15 -15.81 -7.43
N PRO A 52 24.18 -16.63 -7.68
CA PRO A 52 25.23 -16.87 -6.68
C PRO A 52 25.77 -15.53 -6.20
N ALA A 53 25.93 -15.41 -4.87
CA ALA A 53 26.44 -14.21 -4.22
C ALA A 53 27.70 -13.75 -4.96
N LYS A 54 27.62 -12.61 -5.65
CA LYS A 54 28.80 -12.01 -6.30
C LYS A 54 29.87 -11.84 -5.24
N ASP A 55 31.07 -12.34 -5.54
CA ASP A 55 32.25 -12.26 -4.71
C ASP A 55 32.40 -10.87 -4.09
N ALA A 56 32.85 -10.86 -2.83
CA ALA A 56 33.02 -9.71 -1.94
C ALA A 56 34.02 -8.66 -2.45
N SER A 57 33.73 -8.06 -3.61
CA SER A 57 34.52 -7.02 -4.25
C SER A 57 33.88 -5.66 -4.00
N ALA A 58 34.35 -5.04 -2.91
CA ALA A 58 34.46 -3.61 -2.63
C ALA A 58 33.22 -2.68 -2.59
N ASN A 59 32.11 -2.95 -3.29
CA ASN A 59 30.93 -2.07 -3.31
C ASN A 59 29.70 -2.85 -2.79
N GLU A 60 29.06 -2.36 -1.72
CA GLU A 60 27.89 -3.02 -1.11
C GLU A 60 26.59 -2.56 -1.79
N VAL A 61 26.58 -1.33 -2.34
CA VAL A 61 25.46 -0.79 -3.13
C VAL A 61 26.03 0.09 -4.25
N GLU A 62 25.64 -0.17 -5.50
CA GLU A 62 26.01 0.62 -6.68
C GLU A 62 24.76 1.00 -7.47
N PHE A 63 24.62 2.29 -7.76
CA PHE A 63 23.63 2.84 -8.69
C PHE A 63 24.38 3.37 -9.92
N ASP A 64 24.03 2.91 -11.12
CA ASP A 64 24.55 3.43 -12.40
C ASP A 64 23.41 3.99 -13.24
N LYS A 65 23.41 5.31 -13.43
CA LYS A 65 22.46 6.09 -14.25
C LYS A 65 21.00 5.71 -14.03
N VAL A 66 20.61 5.49 -12.77
CA VAL A 66 19.25 5.06 -12.45
C VAL A 66 18.30 6.24 -12.61
N SER A 67 17.19 5.98 -13.30
CA SER A 67 16.07 6.91 -13.42
C SER A 67 14.79 6.18 -13.01
N PHE A 68 13.95 6.85 -12.22
CA PHE A 68 12.74 6.27 -11.64
C PHE A 68 11.58 7.26 -11.74
N THR A 69 10.41 6.77 -12.15
CA THR A 69 9.20 7.58 -12.31
C THR A 69 8.03 6.85 -11.64
N TYR A 70 7.35 7.51 -10.72
CA TYR A 70 6.11 6.98 -10.16
C TYR A 70 4.99 6.96 -11.21
N ALA A 71 4.08 5.98 -11.10
CA ALA A 71 2.91 5.90 -11.97
C ALA A 71 2.08 7.18 -11.88
N GLY A 72 1.85 7.84 -13.02
CA GLY A 72 1.11 9.10 -13.11
C GLY A 72 1.93 10.37 -12.88
N ALA A 73 3.25 10.29 -12.69
CA ALA A 73 4.09 11.48 -12.63
C ALA A 73 4.30 12.08 -14.02
N GLY A 74 4.19 13.42 -14.13
CA GLY A 74 4.42 14.15 -15.39
C GLY A 74 5.90 14.25 -15.81
N ALA A 75 6.83 13.90 -14.91
CA ALA A 75 8.27 13.86 -15.16
C ALA A 75 8.96 12.85 -14.23
N SER A 76 10.21 12.51 -14.54
CA SER A 76 10.98 11.52 -13.79
C SER A 76 11.30 11.98 -12.36
N SER A 77 11.00 11.13 -11.37
CA SER A 77 11.17 11.42 -9.94
C SER A 77 12.63 11.33 -9.48
N LEU A 78 13.40 10.42 -10.07
CA LEU A 78 14.86 10.37 -9.97
C LEU A 78 15.41 10.33 -11.40
N SER A 79 16.45 11.10 -11.66
CA SER A 79 17.05 11.17 -13.01
C SER A 79 18.56 11.09 -12.91
N ASN A 80 19.13 10.10 -13.60
CA ASN A 80 20.56 9.98 -13.84
C ASN A 80 21.44 9.96 -12.57
N ILE A 81 20.96 9.29 -11.51
CA ILE A 81 21.71 9.18 -10.25
C ILE A 81 22.74 8.06 -10.39
N SER A 82 24.01 8.37 -10.16
CA SER A 82 25.11 7.41 -10.16
C SER A 82 25.98 7.60 -8.93
N PHE A 83 25.96 6.64 -8.01
CA PHE A 83 26.85 6.63 -6.85
C PHE A 83 27.10 5.20 -6.39
N SER A 84 28.27 4.99 -5.79
CA SER A 84 28.69 3.70 -5.27
C SER A 84 29.07 3.86 -3.80
N VAL A 85 28.47 3.04 -2.94
CA VAL A 85 28.75 3.00 -1.51
C VAL A 85 29.58 1.76 -1.22
N LYS A 86 30.75 2.00 -0.62
CA LYS A 86 31.61 0.95 -0.08
C LYS A 86 31.17 0.62 1.34
N LYS A 87 31.33 -0.63 1.75
CA LYS A 87 31.06 -1.08 3.12
C LYS A 87 31.88 -0.28 4.12
N GLU A 88 31.26 0.67 4.80
CA GLU A 88 31.89 1.43 5.87
C GLU A 88 31.94 0.56 7.13
N ARG A 89 33.16 0.26 7.60
CA ARG A 89 33.32 -0.18 8.99
C ARG A 89 33.00 1.03 9.86
N ARG A 90 31.91 0.95 10.60
CA ARG A 90 31.46 1.95 11.58
C ARG A 90 32.61 2.31 12.54
N SER A 91 33.34 3.40 12.28
CA SER A 91 34.06 4.09 13.35
C SER A 91 33.13 5.19 13.85
N ALA A 92 32.82 5.12 15.14
CA ALA A 92 32.00 6.11 15.82
C ALA A 92 32.72 7.47 15.79
N SER A 93 32.25 8.42 14.98
CA SER A 93 32.37 9.85 15.24
C SER A 93 31.63 10.65 14.18
N SER A 94 30.47 11.19 14.53
CA SER A 94 30.05 12.52 14.10
C SER A 94 28.86 12.94 14.96
N ALA A 95 29.10 13.95 15.79
CA ALA A 95 28.09 14.61 16.58
C ALA A 95 26.95 15.11 15.66
N VAL A 96 25.71 14.80 16.03
CA VAL A 96 24.53 15.44 15.45
C VAL A 96 24.42 16.83 16.10
N PRO A 97 24.66 17.95 15.40
CA PRO A 97 24.18 19.23 15.89
C PRO A 97 22.65 19.18 15.85
N ALA A 98 22.03 19.47 16.99
CA ALA A 98 20.59 19.61 17.12
C ALA A 98 20.09 20.65 16.10
N ALA A 99 19.40 20.18 15.06
CA ALA A 99 18.68 21.04 14.14
C ALA A 99 17.31 21.36 14.76
N GLU A 100 17.16 22.64 15.08
CA GLU A 100 15.98 23.36 15.56
C GLU A 100 14.64 22.86 14.97
N ARG A 101 13.62 22.69 15.82
CA ARG A 101 12.23 22.45 15.39
C ARG A 101 11.70 23.70 14.69
N PRO A 102 11.12 23.63 13.48
CA PRO A 102 10.38 24.76 12.95
C PRO A 102 9.10 24.96 13.81
N PRO A 103 8.78 26.20 14.21
CA PRO A 103 7.59 26.48 15.00
C PRO A 103 6.33 26.18 14.19
N LEU A 104 5.30 25.68 14.90
CA LEU A 104 3.92 25.65 14.42
C LEU A 104 3.57 27.01 13.81
N SER A 105 3.22 27.02 12.53
CA SER A 105 2.35 28.05 11.97
C SER A 105 1.00 27.43 11.73
N THR A 106 0.10 27.75 12.65
CA THR A 106 -1.34 27.81 12.47
C THR A 106 -1.69 28.46 11.14
N CYS A 107 -2.56 27.83 10.37
CA CYS A 107 -3.57 28.40 9.49
C CYS A 107 -4.71 27.38 9.40
#